data_AF-A0A3A3H2D0-F1
#
_entry.id   AF-A0A3A3H2D0-F1
#
_cell.length_a   1.000
_cell.length_b   1.000
_cell.length_c   1.000
_cell.angle_alpha   90.00
_cell.angle_beta   90.00
_cell.angle_gamma   90.00
#
_symmetry.space_group_name_H-M   'P 1'
#
loop_
_entity.id
_entity.type
_entity.pdbx_description
1 polymer ?
#
loop_
_entity_poly.entity_id
_entity_poly.type
_entity_poly.pdbx_seq_one_letter_code
_entity_poly.pdbx_strand_id
1 'polypeptide(L)'
;MLKHLAHSLYSGGLRAFDPGGYRSTPGGAPDVAALVHPGMVIRTSYGTGGTVIGVEGPHVHVAQDSRDYPHFTIVHVPSERFGRHGKLDRNWLNECVTVNGRILKLLEANLDEVFIEGAVSGQR
;
A
#
# COMPACT_ATOMS: atom_id res chain seq x y z
N MET A 1 -17.31 -17.56 6.31
CA MET A 1 -17.33 -16.80 5.04
C MET A 1 -17.01 -15.34 5.37
N LEU A 2 -15.73 -14.96 5.39
CA LEU A 2 -15.31 -13.58 5.66
C LEU A 2 -15.23 -12.85 4.32
N LYS A 3 -16.12 -11.89 4.08
CA LYS A 3 -16.03 -11.01 2.92
C LYS A 3 -14.99 -9.92 3.25
N HIS A 4 -13.80 -10.04 2.69
CA HIS A 4 -12.81 -8.97 2.69
C HIS A 4 -13.33 -7.86 1.76
N LEU A 5 -13.95 -6.83 2.34
CA LEU A 5 -14.24 -5.60 1.59
C LEU A 5 -12.98 -4.75 1.61
N ALA A 6 -12.32 -4.65 0.46
CA ALA A 6 -11.25 -3.68 0.24
C ALA A 6 -11.86 -2.28 0.28
N HIS A 7 -11.65 -1.55 1.37
CA HIS A 7 -12.07 -0.16 1.51
C HIS A 7 -10.93 0.74 1.06
N SER A 8 -11.13 1.41 -0.08
CA SER A 8 -10.33 2.53 -0.57
C SER A 8 -10.98 3.84 -0.12
N LEU A 9 -10.26 4.97 -0.17
CA LEU A 9 -10.82 6.32 -0.06
C LEU A 9 -12.04 6.55 -0.98
N TYR A 10 -12.17 5.81 -2.10
CA TYR A 10 -13.37 5.81 -2.93
C TYR A 10 -14.64 5.39 -2.15
N SER A 11 -14.52 4.45 -1.20
CA SER A 11 -15.62 4.02 -0.33
C SER A 11 -15.93 5.05 0.76
N GLY A 12 -14.96 5.87 1.18
CA GLY A 12 -15.14 6.94 2.15
C GLY A 12 -16.06 8.07 1.66
N GLY A 13 -16.11 8.30 0.33
CA GLY A 13 -17.03 9.26 -0.29
C GLY A 13 -18.51 8.85 -0.27
N LEU A 14 -18.82 7.58 0.01
CA LEU A 14 -20.18 7.02 -0.04
C LEU A 14 -20.91 7.00 1.31
N ARG A 15 -20.45 7.77 2.31
CA ARG A 15 -21.00 7.78 3.69
C ARG A 15 -20.99 6.41 4.38
N ALA A 16 -20.17 5.46 3.90
CA ALA A 16 -19.76 4.33 4.73
C ALA A 16 -18.85 4.92 5.82
N PHE A 17 -19.46 5.23 6.95
CA PHE A 17 -18.80 5.74 8.15
C PHE A 17 -17.70 4.76 8.51
N ASP A 18 -16.44 5.13 8.26
CA ASP A 18 -15.29 4.39 8.77
C ASP A 18 -14.95 5.00 10.14
N PRO A 19 -15.18 4.29 11.26
CA PRO A 19 -14.80 4.77 12.58
C PRO A 19 -13.28 4.73 12.82
N GLY A 20 -12.48 4.19 11.89
CA GLY A 20 -11.03 4.11 12.00
C GLY A 20 -10.32 5.45 11.78
N GLY A 21 -9.19 5.66 12.46
CA GLY A 21 -8.29 6.77 12.19
C GLY A 21 -7.51 6.58 10.89
N TYR A 22 -6.61 7.51 10.62
CA TYR A 22 -5.63 7.42 9.55
C TYR A 22 -4.27 7.07 10.15
N ARG A 23 -3.63 6.05 9.56
CA ARG A 23 -2.23 5.72 9.85
C ARG A 23 -1.31 6.77 9.22
N SER A 24 -0.17 7.00 9.84
CA SER A 24 0.89 7.86 9.31
C SER A 24 2.23 7.16 9.43
N THR A 25 3.11 7.35 8.45
CA THR A 25 4.52 7.00 8.61
C THR A 25 5.14 7.87 9.70
N PRO A 26 5.69 7.29 10.78
CA PRO A 26 6.34 8.08 11.83
C PRO A 26 7.48 8.94 11.27
N GLY A 27 7.62 10.16 11.80
CA GLY A 27 8.69 11.08 11.37
C GLY A 27 10.07 10.44 11.53
N GLY A 28 10.88 10.46 10.46
CA GLY A 28 12.21 9.86 10.42
C GLY A 28 12.24 8.35 10.19
N ALA A 29 11.10 7.66 10.13
CA ALA A 29 11.03 6.27 9.70
C ALA A 29 11.09 6.16 8.17
N PRO A 30 11.59 5.03 7.61
CA PRO A 30 11.51 4.78 6.18
C PRO A 30 10.07 4.78 5.67
N ASP A 31 9.80 5.50 4.60
CA ASP A 31 8.50 5.48 3.92
C ASP A 31 8.39 4.30 2.93
N VAL A 32 7.30 4.23 2.17
CA VAL A 32 7.07 3.13 1.23
C VAL A 32 8.10 3.12 0.10
N ALA A 33 8.50 4.29 -0.39
CA ALA A 33 9.50 4.42 -1.44
C ALA A 33 10.91 4.02 -0.96
N ALA A 34 11.19 4.16 0.34
CA ALA A 34 12.41 3.67 0.96
C ALA A 34 12.43 2.14 1.20
N LEU A 35 11.26 1.51 1.34
CA LEU A 35 11.15 0.06 1.56
C LEU A 35 11.00 -0.75 0.28
N VAL A 36 10.40 -0.17 -0.77
CA VAL A 36 10.03 -0.89 -2.00
C VAL A 36 10.59 -0.19 -3.23
N HIS A 37 11.23 -0.97 -4.09
CA HIS A 37 11.85 -0.49 -5.33
C HIS A 37 11.46 -1.34 -6.54
N PRO A 38 11.51 -0.78 -7.77
CA PRO A 38 11.31 -1.55 -8.99
C PRO A 38 12.19 -2.80 -9.06
N GLY A 39 11.60 -3.92 -9.48
CA GLY A 39 12.23 -5.24 -9.53
C GLY A 39 12.03 -6.09 -8.27
N MET A 40 11.62 -5.50 -7.14
CA MET A 40 11.22 -6.29 -5.97
C MET A 40 9.89 -7.01 -6.21
N VAL A 41 9.74 -8.19 -5.60
CA VAL A 41 8.48 -8.94 -5.63
C VAL A 41 7.70 -8.63 -4.35
N ILE A 42 6.41 -8.38 -4.49
CA ILE A 42 5.50 -8.14 -3.38
C ILE A 42 4.31 -9.09 -3.43
N ARG A 43 3.72 -9.35 -2.26
CA ARG A 43 2.44 -10.04 -2.12
C ARG A 43 1.54 -9.29 -1.16
N THR A 44 0.24 -9.38 -1.33
CA THR A 44 -0.74 -8.79 -0.41
C THR A 44 -1.29 -9.84 0.55
N SER A 45 -1.80 -9.41 1.70
CA SER A 45 -2.51 -10.27 2.67
C SER A 45 -3.70 -11.04 2.07
N TYR A 46 -4.29 -10.52 1.00
CA TYR A 46 -5.42 -11.12 0.30
C TYR A 46 -5.02 -11.93 -0.96
N GLY A 47 -3.74 -12.28 -1.11
CA GLY A 47 -3.29 -13.28 -2.07
C GLY A 47 -3.04 -12.79 -3.50
N THR A 48 -2.92 -11.47 -3.69
CA THR A 48 -2.44 -10.89 -4.96
C THR A 48 -0.98 -10.45 -4.83
N GLY A 49 -0.38 -9.93 -5.90
CA GLY A 49 1.00 -9.45 -5.86
C GLY A 49 1.63 -9.38 -7.24
N GLY A 50 2.95 -9.23 -7.26
CA GLY A 50 3.72 -9.20 -8.48
C GLY A 50 5.06 -8.49 -8.32
N THR A 51 5.69 -8.20 -9.45
CA THR A 51 6.96 -7.46 -9.47
C THR A 51 6.67 -5.97 -9.60
N VAL A 52 7.27 -5.19 -8.69
CA VAL A 52 7.13 -3.73 -8.64
C VAL A 52 7.80 -3.12 -9.86
N ILE A 53 7.14 -2.14 -10.46
CA ILE A 53 7.66 -1.35 -11.58
C ILE A 53 7.77 0.14 -11.25
N GLY A 54 7.20 0.58 -10.13
CA GLY A 54 7.28 1.96 -9.67
C GLY A 54 6.62 2.15 -8.31
N VAL A 55 6.99 3.23 -7.63
CA VAL A 55 6.29 3.75 -6.44
C VAL A 55 6.00 5.22 -6.72
N GLU A 56 4.73 5.60 -6.65
CA GLU A 56 4.23 6.95 -6.88
C GLU A 56 3.90 7.61 -5.54
N GLY A 57 4.17 8.92 -5.43
CA GLY A 57 3.90 9.72 -4.23
C GLY A 57 5.16 10.37 -3.62
N PRO A 58 5.06 10.89 -2.38
CA PRO A 58 3.87 10.84 -1.54
C PRO A 58 2.72 11.68 -2.11
N HIS A 59 1.52 11.12 -2.10
CA HIS A 59 0.24 11.83 -2.23
C HIS A 59 -0.25 12.23 -0.84
N VAL A 60 -1.05 13.28 -0.72
CA VAL A 60 -1.56 13.76 0.57
C VAL A 60 -3.07 13.61 0.62
N HIS A 61 -3.54 12.88 1.64
CA HIS A 61 -4.95 12.90 2.04
C HIS A 61 -5.13 13.94 3.14
N VAL A 62 -6.03 14.90 2.94
CA VAL A 62 -6.37 15.90 3.96
C VAL A 62 -7.64 15.43 4.67
N ALA A 63 -7.52 15.07 5.95
CA ALA A 63 -8.65 14.62 6.74
C ALA A 63 -9.59 15.78 7.14
N GLN A 64 -10.76 15.45 7.70
CA GLN A 64 -11.76 16.45 8.11
C GLN A 64 -11.26 17.40 9.21
N ASP A 65 -10.28 16.97 10.01
CA ASP A 65 -9.61 17.78 11.02
C ASP A 65 -8.45 18.62 10.42
N SER A 66 -8.35 18.70 9.09
CA SER A 66 -7.33 19.42 8.32
C SER A 66 -5.90 18.91 8.52
N ARG A 67 -5.73 17.68 9.04
CA ARG A 67 -4.41 17.05 9.11
C ARG A 67 -4.07 16.37 7.79
N ASP A 68 -2.79 16.46 7.44
CA ASP A 68 -2.23 15.84 6.25
C ASP A 68 -1.75 14.41 6.54
N TYR A 69 -2.13 13.48 5.67
CA TYR A 69 -1.76 12.09 5.72
C TYR A 69 -1.07 11.66 4.41
N PRO A 70 0.27 11.77 4.36
CA PRO A 70 1.05 11.32 3.21
C PRO A 70 0.94 9.81 3.01
N HIS A 71 0.76 9.36 1.77
CA HIS A 71 0.69 7.96 1.38
C HIS A 71 1.23 7.74 -0.03
N PHE A 72 1.48 6.49 -0.39
CA PHE A 72 2.09 6.12 -1.66
C PHE A 72 1.21 5.15 -2.43
N THR A 73 1.50 5.02 -3.73
CA THR A 73 0.93 4.02 -4.59
C THR A 73 2.03 3.12 -5.13
N ILE A 74 1.95 1.81 -4.88
CA ILE A 74 2.88 0.85 -5.47
C ILE A 74 2.29 0.35 -6.79
N VAL A 75 3.04 0.49 -7.87
CA VAL A 75 2.68 -0.02 -9.19
C VAL A 75 3.41 -1.32 -9.43
N HIS A 76 2.68 -2.39 -9.71
CA HIS A 76 3.26 -3.72 -9.99
C HIS A 76 2.61 -4.38 -11.20
N VAL A 77 3.26 -5.43 -11.70
CA VAL A 77 2.75 -6.29 -12.78
C VAL A 77 2.86 -7.75 -12.33
N PRO A 78 2.09 -8.69 -12.92
CA PRO A 78 2.33 -10.10 -12.70
C PRO A 78 3.81 -10.44 -12.96
N SER A 79 4.43 -11.23 -12.09
CA SER A 79 5.89 -11.42 -12.12
C SER A 79 6.39 -12.03 -13.44
N GLU A 80 5.61 -12.91 -14.05
CA GLU A 80 5.85 -13.50 -15.38
C GLU A 80 5.79 -12.50 -16.53
N ARG A 81 5.23 -11.30 -16.30
CA ARG A 81 5.13 -10.20 -17.26
C ARG A 81 6.20 -9.13 -17.05
N PHE A 82 7.03 -9.24 -16.01
CA PHE A 82 8.10 -8.27 -15.76
C PHE A 82 9.04 -8.15 -16.98
N GLY A 83 9.40 -6.91 -17.36
CA GLY A 83 10.17 -6.61 -18.57
C GLY A 83 9.45 -6.77 -19.92
N ARG A 84 8.22 -7.29 -19.96
CA ARG A 84 7.41 -7.48 -21.20
C ARG A 84 5.97 -6.99 -21.07
N HIS A 85 5.69 -6.23 -20.02
CA HIS A 85 4.35 -5.79 -19.66
C HIS A 85 3.85 -4.63 -20.56
N GLY A 86 2.56 -4.63 -20.85
CA GLY A 86 1.84 -3.50 -21.42
C GLY A 86 1.12 -2.68 -20.35
N LYS A 87 0.34 -1.69 -20.79
CA LYS A 87 -0.47 -0.85 -19.87
C LYS A 87 -1.52 -1.66 -19.10
N LEU A 88 -2.09 -2.69 -19.72
CA LEU A 88 -3.15 -3.54 -19.14
C LEU A 88 -2.65 -4.51 -18.07
N ASP A 89 -1.33 -4.76 -18.02
CA ASP A 89 -0.72 -5.64 -17.03
C ASP A 89 -0.47 -4.91 -15.70
N ARG A 90 -0.64 -3.58 -15.66
CA ARG A 90 -0.36 -2.76 -14.48
C ARG A 90 -1.46 -2.89 -13.45
N ASN A 91 -1.03 -3.01 -12.19
CA ASN A 91 -1.87 -3.03 -11.01
C ASN A 91 -1.36 -2.00 -10.02
N TRP A 92 -2.27 -1.46 -9.20
CA TRP A 92 -1.99 -0.38 -8.26
C TRP A 92 -2.42 -0.77 -6.86
N LEU A 93 -1.49 -0.64 -5.92
CA LEU A 93 -1.75 -0.68 -4.49
C LEU A 93 -1.66 0.74 -3.97
N ASN A 94 -2.79 1.43 -3.95
CA ASN A 94 -2.88 2.84 -3.53
C ASN A 94 -2.78 2.97 -2.00
N GLU A 95 -2.73 4.21 -1.49
CA GLU A 95 -2.98 4.50 -0.07
C GLU A 95 -2.08 3.68 0.89
N CYS A 96 -0.83 3.43 0.50
CA CYS A 96 0.14 2.69 1.30
C CYS A 96 0.94 3.63 2.22
N VAL A 97 1.16 3.21 3.47
CA VAL A 97 1.99 3.89 4.47
C VAL A 97 2.90 2.89 5.17
N THR A 98 3.97 3.37 5.81
CA THR A 98 4.86 2.50 6.59
C THR A 98 4.62 2.66 8.08
N VAL A 99 4.31 1.57 8.79
CA VAL A 99 4.20 1.57 10.25
C VAL A 99 5.03 0.42 10.81
N ASN A 100 6.01 0.73 11.66
CA ASN A 100 6.93 -0.25 12.24
C ASN A 100 7.59 -1.17 11.20
N GLY A 101 8.02 -0.60 10.07
CA GLY A 101 8.65 -1.33 8.96
C GLY A 101 7.70 -2.18 8.11
N ARG A 102 6.40 -2.15 8.38
CA ARG A 102 5.35 -2.84 7.60
C ARG A 102 4.66 -1.87 6.66
N ILE A 103 4.29 -2.34 5.47
CA ILE A 103 3.53 -1.54 4.51
C ILE A 103 2.04 -1.86 4.69
N LEU A 104 1.31 -0.90 5.24
CA LEU A 104 -0.11 -1.01 5.56
C LEU A 104 -0.92 -0.02 4.73
N LYS A 105 -2.24 -0.16 4.79
CA LYS A 105 -3.17 0.81 4.21
C LYS A 105 -3.32 2.05 5.09
N LEU A 106 -3.59 3.19 4.47
CA LEU A 106 -3.79 4.47 5.13
C LEU A 106 -4.92 4.41 6.17
N LEU A 107 -6.07 3.83 5.83
CA LEU A 107 -7.21 3.71 6.73
C LEU A 107 -6.97 2.58 7.75
N GLU A 108 -7.12 2.88 9.04
CA GLU A 108 -6.90 1.91 10.12
C GLU A 108 -7.83 0.69 10.03
N ALA A 109 -9.06 0.87 9.56
CA ALA A 109 -10.01 -0.23 9.39
C ALA A 109 -9.64 -1.18 8.25
N ASN A 110 -8.82 -0.71 7.29
CA ASN A 110 -8.27 -1.60 6.27
C ASN A 110 -7.05 -2.32 6.85
N LEU A 111 -7.18 -3.64 7.02
CA LEU A 111 -6.17 -4.52 7.58
C LEU A 111 -5.25 -5.13 6.52
N ASP A 112 -5.39 -4.72 5.26
CA ASP A 112 -4.55 -5.22 4.19
C ASP A 112 -3.10 -4.79 4.39
N GLU A 113 -2.18 -5.70 4.05
CA GLU A 113 -0.75 -5.52 4.18
C GLU A 113 -0.05 -5.92 2.89
N VAL A 114 1.01 -5.20 2.56
CA VAL A 114 1.94 -5.53 1.47
C VAL A 114 3.22 -6.10 2.08
N PHE A 115 3.54 -7.33 1.70
CA PHE A 115 4.77 -8.02 2.08
C PHE A 115 5.77 -7.96 0.94
N ILE A 116 7.03 -7.70 1.25
CA ILE A 116 8.14 -7.79 0.30
C ILE A 116 8.68 -9.22 0.34
N GLU A 117 8.67 -9.93 -0.79
CA GLU A 117 9.24 -11.27 -0.86
C GLU A 117 10.77 -11.23 -0.88
N GLY A 118 11.41 -12.15 -0.15
CA GLY A 118 12.87 -12.19 -0.03
C GLY A 118 13.47 -11.18 0.96
N ALA A 119 12.66 -10.30 1.56
CA ALA A 119 13.06 -9.61 2.79
C ALA A 119 13.22 -10.68 3.87
N VAL A 120 14.48 -11.09 4.13
CA VAL A 120 14.81 -11.96 5.25
C VAL A 120 14.16 -11.32 6.48
N SER A 121 13.24 -12.03 7.14
CA SER A 121 12.77 -11.63 8.45
C SER A 121 14.01 -11.57 9.33
N GLY A 122 14.54 -10.36 9.53
CA GLY A 122 15.64 -10.14 10.44
C GLY A 122 15.17 -10.56 11.81
N GLN A 123 15.54 -11.77 12.22
CA GLN A 123 15.76 -12.01 13.64
C GLN A 123 16.86 -11.04 14.07
N ARG A 124 16.49 -10.09 14.92
CA ARG A 124 17.28 -9.71 16.09
C ARG A 124 16.42 -8.94 17.08
#